data_AF-A0A7I8WYU4-F1
#
_entry.id   AF-A0A7I8WYU4-F1
#
_cell.length_a   1.000
_cell.length_b   1.000
_cell.length_c   1.000
_cell.angle_alpha   90.00
_cell.angle_beta   90.00
_cell.angle_gamma   90.00
#
_symmetry.space_group_name_H-M   'P 1'
#
loop_
_entity.id
_entity.type
_entity.pdbx_description
1 polymer ?
#
loop_
_entity_poly.entity_id
_entity_poly.type
_entity_poly.pdbx_seq_one_letter_code
_entity_poly.pdbx_strand_id
1 'polypeptide(L)' 'MIGRLMQSVSQMGRRLLANPTVQQQRGFKVKKFPKLRCEHCYFIRIDGRLHVECHAAPKHKQREEFDIKTLW' A
#
# COMPACT_ATOMS: atom_id res chain seq x y z
N MET A 1 27.91 59.82 -3.84
CA MET A 1 27.54 58.39 -3.69
C MET A 1 26.02 58.30 -3.56
N ILE A 2 25.31 57.78 -4.56
CA ILE A 2 24.10 56.95 -4.37
C ILE A 2 23.75 56.33 -5.72
N GLY A 3 24.17 55.08 -5.90
CA GLY A 3 23.96 54.31 -7.10
C GLY A 3 22.49 53.93 -7.30
N ARG A 4 22.03 54.07 -8.54
CA ARG A 4 20.77 53.53 -9.03
C ARG A 4 20.98 52.03 -9.29
N LEU A 5 20.41 51.16 -8.46
CA LEU A 5 20.38 49.71 -8.70
C LEU A 5 18.97 49.28 -9.08
N MET A 6 18.78 49.00 -10.37
CA MET A 6 17.75 48.07 -10.83
C MET A 6 18.18 46.66 -10.43
N GLN A 7 17.25 45.87 -9.88
CA GLN A 7 17.10 44.45 -10.23
C GLN A 7 15.77 43.93 -9.67
N SER A 8 14.79 43.96 -10.56
CA SER A 8 13.67 43.04 -10.66
C SER A 8 14.12 41.58 -10.61
N VAL A 9 13.60 40.81 -9.67
CA VAL A 9 13.14 39.42 -9.91
C VAL A 9 12.22 39.03 -8.76
N SER A 10 10.92 39.14 -9.02
CA SER A 10 9.87 38.54 -8.20
C SER A 10 10.12 37.04 -8.08
N GLN A 11 10.54 36.57 -6.91
CA GLN A 11 10.63 35.14 -6.61
C GLN A 11 9.23 34.57 -6.42
N MET A 12 8.48 34.44 -7.51
CA MET A 12 7.27 33.64 -7.57
C MET A 12 7.60 32.31 -8.24
N GLY A 13 7.44 31.21 -7.50
CA GLY A 13 7.27 29.90 -8.12
C GLY A 13 8.30 28.83 -7.78
N ARG A 14 8.54 28.52 -6.50
CA ARG A 14 8.83 27.12 -6.14
C ARG A 14 7.52 26.35 -6.17
N ARG A 15 7.12 25.87 -7.35
CA ARG A 15 6.05 24.89 -7.45
C ARG A 15 6.50 23.63 -6.72
N LEU A 16 5.91 23.40 -5.55
CA LEU A 16 6.00 22.13 -4.85
C LEU A 16 5.43 21.07 -5.79
N LEU A 17 6.30 20.23 -6.34
CA LEU A 17 5.91 18.94 -6.90
C LEU A 17 5.42 18.11 -5.70
N ALA A 18 4.15 18.28 -5.36
CA ALA A 18 3.46 17.45 -4.38
C ALA A 18 3.46 16.03 -4.93
N ASN A 19 4.44 15.24 -4.52
CA ASN A 19 4.48 13.83 -4.82
C ASN A 19 3.26 13.23 -4.08
N PRO A 20 2.25 12.67 -4.78
CA PRO A 20 1.14 12.05 -4.09
C PRO A 20 1.75 10.97 -3.20
N THR A 21 1.56 11.10 -1.89
CA THR A 21 1.97 10.08 -0.93
C THR A 21 1.12 8.85 -1.22
N VAL A 22 1.63 7.96 -2.08
CA VAL A 22 1.02 6.66 -2.33
C VAL A 22 1.05 5.93 -1.00
N GLN A 23 -0.11 5.88 -0.34
CA GLN A 23 -0.25 5.13 0.90
C GLN A 23 0.05 3.67 0.59
N GLN A 24 1.20 3.18 1.05
CA GLN A 24 1.57 1.78 0.86
C GLN A 24 0.61 0.91 1.66
N GLN A 25 -0.40 0.37 0.98
CA GLN A 25 -1.29 -0.61 1.57
C GLN A 25 -0.51 -1.92 1.68
N ARG A 26 -0.34 -2.41 2.92
CA ARG A 26 0.36 -3.68 3.17
C ARG A 26 -0.39 -4.82 2.48
N GLY A 27 0.30 -5.55 1.60
CA GLY A 27 -0.23 -6.72 0.91
C GLY A 27 -0.43 -7.94 1.82
N PHE A 28 -0.89 -9.04 1.23
CA PHE A 28 -1.13 -10.31 1.92
C PHE A 28 0.16 -11.06 2.26
N LYS A 29 0.21 -11.68 3.44
CA LYS A 29 1.26 -12.65 3.77
C LYS A 29 0.92 -14.04 3.23
N VAL A 30 1.74 -14.58 2.34
CA VAL A 30 1.51 -15.92 1.78
C VAL A 30 1.80 -17.01 2.83
N LYS A 31 0.90 -17.99 2.94
CA LYS A 31 0.94 -19.12 3.89
C LYS A 31 0.32 -20.37 3.27
N LYS A 32 0.88 -21.55 3.54
CA LYS A 32 0.27 -22.84 3.15
C LYS A 32 -1.13 -23.05 3.75
N PHE A 33 -1.28 -22.71 5.02
CA PHE A 33 -2.56 -22.84 5.74
C PHE A 33 -2.90 -21.50 6.40
N PRO A 34 -3.72 -20.65 5.74
CA PRO A 34 -4.22 -19.40 6.33
C PRO A 34 -5.07 -19.68 7.59
N LYS A 35 -4.94 -18.83 8.61
CA LYS A 35 -5.68 -18.96 9.88
C LYS A 35 -6.21 -17.62 10.36
N LEU A 36 -7.42 -17.63 10.92
CA LEU A 36 -8.02 -16.49 11.59
C LEU A 36 -7.25 -16.18 12.89
N ARG A 37 -7.05 -14.90 13.19
CA ARG A 37 -6.28 -14.44 14.36
C ARG A 37 -7.07 -13.55 15.32
N CYS A 38 -8.22 -13.05 14.88
CA CYS A 38 -9.15 -12.27 15.67
C CYS A 38 -10.58 -12.50 15.16
N GLU A 39 -11.56 -11.99 15.89
CA GLU A 39 -13.00 -12.05 15.54
C GLU A 39 -13.38 -11.37 14.22
N HIS A 40 -12.57 -10.39 13.78
CA HIS A 40 -12.82 -9.66 12.53
C HIS A 40 -12.15 -10.31 11.30
N CYS A 41 -11.38 -11.38 11.50
CA CYS A 41 -10.82 -12.15 10.39
C CYS A 41 -11.91 -13.04 9.78
N TYR A 42 -11.96 -13.09 8.46
CA TYR A 42 -12.83 -14.02 7.74
C TYR A 42 -12.13 -14.62 6.52
N PHE A 43 -12.64 -15.77 6.09
CA PHE A 43 -12.15 -16.46 4.90
C PHE A 43 -12.91 -16.01 3.65
N ILE A 44 -12.17 -15.91 2.56
CA ILE A 44 -12.68 -15.59 1.23
C ILE A 44 -11.90 -16.46 0.22
N ARG A 45 -12.57 -16.97 -0.82
CA ARG A 45 -11.91 -17.67 -1.93
C ARG A 45 -11.80 -16.75 -3.14
N ILE A 46 -10.58 -16.56 -3.64
CA ILE A 46 -10.28 -15.75 -4.84
C ILE A 46 -9.38 -16.59 -5.74
N ASP A 47 -9.73 -16.74 -7.01
CA ASP A 47 -8.96 -17.51 -8.00
C ASP A 47 -8.56 -18.91 -7.52
N GLY A 48 -9.48 -19.59 -6.82
CA GLY A 48 -9.28 -20.93 -6.26
C GLY A 48 -8.44 -20.98 -4.97
N ARG A 49 -7.88 -19.86 -4.52
CA ARG A 49 -7.02 -19.77 -3.32
C ARG A 49 -7.79 -19.25 -2.12
N LEU A 50 -7.48 -19.77 -0.93
CA LEU A 50 -8.01 -19.28 0.33
C LEU A 50 -7.29 -18.01 0.78
N HIS A 51 -8.04 -16.97 1.06
CA HIS A 51 -7.55 -15.69 1.58
C HIS A 51 -8.16 -15.45 2.95
N VAL A 52 -7.40 -14.79 3.83
CA VAL A 52 -7.91 -14.22 5.08
C VAL A 52 -7.90 -12.71 4.93
N GLU A 53 -9.07 -12.11 5.03
CA GLU A 53 -9.23 -10.66 5.09
C GLU A 53 -9.48 -10.22 6.53
N CYS A 54 -9.15 -8.97 6.86
CA CYS A 54 -9.43 -8.40 8.17
C CYS A 54 -9.54 -6.88 8.05
N HIS A 55 -10.63 -6.32 8.58
CA HIS A 55 -10.88 -4.88 8.56
C HIS A 55 -10.19 -4.15 9.73
N ALA A 56 -10.04 -4.81 10.88
CA ALA A 56 -9.44 -4.21 12.07
C ALA A 56 -7.90 -4.17 12.01
N ALA A 57 -7.27 -5.21 11.46
CA ALA A 57 -5.81 -5.37 11.48
C ALA A 57 -5.27 -5.84 10.11
N PRO A 58 -4.67 -4.97 9.29
CA PRO A 58 -4.15 -5.35 7.98
C PRO A 58 -2.97 -6.34 8.06
N LYS A 59 -2.33 -6.49 9.24
CA LYS A 59 -1.30 -7.50 9.49
C LYS A 59 -1.84 -8.94 9.45
N HIS A 60 -3.15 -9.13 9.58
CA HIS A 60 -3.78 -10.45 9.54
C HIS A 60 -4.10 -10.93 8.13
N LYS A 61 -3.96 -10.07 7.12
CA LYS A 61 -4.21 -10.43 5.72
C LYS A 61 -3.26 -11.54 5.28
N GLN A 62 -3.81 -12.70 4.92
CA GLN A 62 -3.05 -13.87 4.48
C GLN A 62 -3.60 -14.41 3.17
N ARG A 63 -2.75 -15.04 2.39
CA ARG A 63 -3.12 -15.69 1.13
C ARG A 63 -2.54 -17.09 1.08
N GLU A 64 -3.32 -18.05 0.61
CA GLU A 64 -2.87 -19.41 0.38
C GLU A 64 -1.75 -19.42 -0.68
N GLU A 65 -0.75 -20.26 -0.45
CA GLU A 65 0.31 -20.49 -1.43
C GLU A 65 -0.28 -21.09 -2.71
N PHE A 66 0.18 -20.61 -3.86
CA PHE A 66 -0.20 -21.23 -5.12
C PHE A 66 0.69 -22.44 -5.36
N ASP A 67 0.17 -23.62 -5.06
CA ASP A 67 0.83 -24.85 -5.47
C ASP A 67 0.31 -25.24 -6.84
N ILE A 68 1.20 -25.28 -7.84
CA ILE A 68 0.84 -25.75 -9.18
C ILE A 68 0.58 -27.27 -9.14
N LYS A 69 1.18 -27.98 -8.16
CA LYS A 69 1.07 -29.43 -8.04
C LYS A 69 -0.30 -29.93 -7.60
N THR A 70 -1.15 -29.06 -7.04
CA THR A 70 -2.52 -29.39 -6.66
C THR A 70 -3.53 -29.20 -7.80
N LEU A 71 -3.06 -28.81 -9.00
CA LEU A 71 -3.90 -28.58 -10.18
C LEU A 71 -4.05 -29.82 -11.09
N TRP A 72 -3.38 -30.93 -10.78
CA TRP A 72 -3.39 -32.19 -11.55
C TRP A 72 -3.36 -33.40 -10.62
#